data_AF-A0A2Z6AY05-F1
#
_entry.id   AF-A0A2Z6AY05-F1
#
_cell.length_a   1.000
_cell.length_b   1.000
_cell.length_c   1.000
_cell.angle_alpha   90.00
_cell.angle_beta   90.00
_cell.angle_gamma   90.00
#
_symmetry.space_group_name_H-M   'P 1'
#
loop_
_entity.id
_entity.type
_entity.pdbx_description
1 polymer ?
#
loop_
_entity_poly.entity_id
_entity_poly.type
_entity_poly.pdbx_seq_one_letter_code
_entity_poly.pdbx_strand_id
1 'polypeptide(L)'
;MARLLQIRVMAQTYSPEDVEQALPRLSALAWPHRAEVAGPAMEKRGVLELVTTLYDRLRFVIDDAGVKQDLGPGLEEAAALKTGLETALADWKPSEAESLAQRLEEKLRELEKLAPERPFVVSPPE
;
A
#
# COMPACT_ATOMS: atom_id res chain seq x y z
N MET A 1 -3.53 25.72 -17.89
CA MET A 1 -3.85 24.37 -18.39
C MET A 1 -4.44 24.48 -19.80
N ALA A 2 -4.03 23.64 -20.74
CA ALA A 2 -4.60 23.63 -22.09
C ALA A 2 -6.05 23.11 -22.05
N ARG A 3 -6.91 23.62 -22.92
CA ARG A 3 -8.37 23.38 -22.88
C ARG A 3 -8.81 22.01 -23.39
N LEU A 4 -7.95 21.34 -24.16
CA LEU A 4 -8.26 20.08 -24.86
C LEU A 4 -7.30 18.94 -24.50
N LEU A 5 -6.07 19.27 -24.09
CA LEU A 5 -5.04 18.29 -23.78
C LEU A 5 -4.59 18.48 -22.34
N GLN A 6 -4.72 17.42 -21.53
CA GLN A 6 -4.20 17.40 -20.17
C GLN A 6 -2.87 16.65 -20.14
N ILE A 7 -1.84 17.28 -19.57
CA ILE A 7 -0.60 16.61 -19.22
C ILE A 7 -0.68 16.26 -17.74
N ARG A 8 -0.37 15.01 -17.39
CA ARG A 8 -0.38 14.51 -16.00
C ARG A 8 0.96 13.88 -15.67
N VAL A 9 1.41 14.11 -14.44
CA VAL A 9 2.51 13.37 -13.81
C VAL A 9 1.88 12.25 -13.00
N MET A 10 2.44 11.04 -13.07
CA MET A 10 1.97 9.88 -12.30
C MET A 10 3.15 9.11 -11.73
N ALA A 11 2.89 8.39 -10.63
CA ALA A 11 3.82 7.43 -10.05
C ALA A 11 3.22 6.04 -10.16
N GLN A 12 4.05 5.05 -10.49
CA GLN A 12 3.64 3.65 -10.56
C GLN A 12 4.80 2.76 -10.08
N THR A 13 4.47 1.64 -9.47
CA THR A 13 5.45 0.61 -9.15
C THR A 13 5.94 -0.06 -10.43
N TYR A 14 7.27 -0.17 -10.59
CA TYR A 14 7.88 -0.78 -11.76
C TYR A 14 7.71 -2.30 -11.78
N SER A 15 8.01 -2.96 -10.65
CA SER A 15 7.88 -4.41 -10.48
C SER A 15 7.08 -4.70 -9.21
N PRO A 16 5.89 -5.29 -9.32
CA PRO A 16 5.15 -5.76 -8.15
C PRO A 16 5.92 -6.80 -7.33
N GLU A 17 6.76 -7.61 -7.98
CA GLU A 17 7.56 -8.64 -7.30
C GLU A 17 8.59 -8.02 -6.34
N ASP A 18 9.15 -6.86 -6.68
CA ASP A 18 10.11 -6.16 -5.83
C ASP A 18 9.44 -5.62 -4.56
N VAL A 19 8.17 -5.22 -4.64
CA VAL A 19 7.39 -4.78 -3.47
C VAL A 19 7.23 -5.93 -2.49
N GLU A 20 7.00 -7.14 -3.00
CA GLU A 20 6.80 -8.33 -2.15
C GLU A 20 8.10 -8.83 -1.55
N GLN A 21 9.20 -8.74 -2.28
CA GLN A 21 10.51 -9.05 -1.74
C GLN A 21 10.90 -8.04 -0.66
N ALA A 22 10.57 -6.76 -0.85
CA ALA A 22 10.90 -5.70 0.10
C ALA A 22 9.97 -5.67 1.32
N LEU A 23 8.69 -6.00 1.15
CA LEU A 23 7.63 -5.89 2.17
C LEU A 23 6.82 -7.21 2.24
N PRO A 24 7.45 -8.36 2.53
CA PRO A 24 6.80 -9.66 2.43
C PRO A 24 5.64 -9.84 3.40
N ARG A 25 5.76 -9.39 4.65
CA ARG A 25 4.75 -9.56 5.70
C ARG A 25 3.54 -8.67 5.44
N LEU A 26 3.77 -7.41 5.09
CA LEU A 26 2.70 -6.49 4.70
C LEU A 26 1.99 -6.97 3.42
N SER A 27 2.74 -7.47 2.43
CA SER A 27 2.15 -8.02 1.20
C SER A 27 1.29 -9.26 1.49
N ALA A 28 1.75 -10.15 2.36
CA ALA A 28 1.01 -11.34 2.76
C ALA A 28 -0.26 -10.99 3.57
N LEU A 29 -0.20 -9.93 4.38
CA LEU A 29 -1.35 -9.42 5.12
C LEU A 29 -2.38 -8.75 4.19
N ALA A 30 -1.91 -8.07 3.15
CA ALA A 30 -2.75 -7.42 2.14
C ALA A 30 -3.42 -8.43 1.20
N TRP A 31 -2.68 -9.44 0.73
CA TRP A 31 -3.12 -10.38 -0.30
C TRP A 31 -2.87 -11.85 0.10
N PRO A 32 -3.62 -12.40 1.07
CA PRO A 32 -3.39 -13.76 1.59
C PRO A 32 -3.69 -14.89 0.59
N HIS A 33 -4.63 -14.72 -0.35
CA HIS A 33 -5.04 -15.76 -1.32
C HIS A 33 -4.37 -15.58 -2.69
N ARG A 34 -3.06 -15.31 -2.67
CA ARG A 34 -2.31 -14.90 -3.87
C ARG A 34 -2.36 -15.90 -5.02
N ALA A 35 -2.37 -17.19 -4.69
CA ALA A 35 -2.33 -18.29 -5.66
C ALA A 35 -3.60 -18.40 -6.53
N GLU A 36 -4.71 -17.79 -6.11
CA GLU A 36 -6.01 -17.98 -6.75
C GLU A 36 -6.31 -16.93 -7.83
N VAL A 37 -5.54 -15.84 -7.89
CA VAL A 37 -5.81 -14.71 -8.78
C VAL A 37 -4.71 -14.58 -9.83
N ALA A 38 -4.81 -15.36 -10.90
CA ALA A 38 -4.03 -15.17 -12.12
C ALA A 38 -4.79 -14.26 -13.09
N GLY A 39 -4.25 -13.07 -13.39
CA GLY A 39 -4.87 -12.11 -14.32
C GLY A 39 -4.46 -10.65 -14.07
N PRO A 40 -5.04 -9.68 -14.78
CA PRO A 40 -4.70 -8.24 -14.69
C PRO A 40 -4.88 -7.60 -13.30
N ALA A 41 -5.51 -8.31 -12.35
CA ALA A 41 -5.54 -7.93 -10.94
C ALA A 41 -4.17 -8.07 -10.25
N MET A 42 -3.27 -8.92 -10.77
CA MET A 42 -1.90 -9.07 -10.26
C MET A 42 -1.01 -7.88 -10.61
N GLU A 43 -1.31 -7.17 -11.71
CA GLU A 43 -0.58 -5.98 -12.16
C GLU A 43 -0.78 -4.77 -11.23
N LYS A 44 -1.80 -4.80 -10.36
CA LYS A 44 -2.14 -3.71 -9.43
C LYS A 44 -1.66 -3.98 -8.00
N ARG A 45 -0.49 -4.58 -7.83
CA ARG A 45 0.11 -4.86 -6.51
C ARG A 45 1.33 -3.97 -6.25
N GLY A 46 1.18 -2.69 -6.55
CA GLY A 46 2.20 -1.69 -6.26
C GLY A 46 2.17 -1.21 -4.82
N VAL A 47 3.08 -0.28 -4.52
CA VAL A 47 3.23 0.34 -3.19
C VAL A 47 1.97 1.10 -2.78
N LEU A 48 1.34 1.82 -3.72
CA LEU A 48 0.14 2.62 -3.44
C LEU A 48 -1.09 1.73 -3.22
N GLU A 49 -1.19 0.64 -3.98
CA GLU A 49 -2.24 -0.36 -3.83
C GLU A 49 -2.06 -1.16 -2.54
N LEU A 50 -0.83 -1.44 -2.12
CA LEU A 50 -0.53 -2.07 -0.83
C LEU A 50 -1.08 -1.25 0.33
N VAL A 51 -0.78 0.06 0.36
CA VAL A 51 -1.27 0.99 1.40
C VAL A 51 -2.80 1.00 1.45
N THR A 52 -3.43 1.13 0.29
CA THR A 52 -4.91 1.16 0.19
C THR A 52 -5.51 -0.15 0.69
N THR A 53 -4.98 -1.28 0.22
CA THR A 53 -5.48 -2.61 0.60
C THR A 53 -5.30 -2.87 2.09
N LEU A 54 -4.16 -2.51 2.67
CA LEU A 54 -3.91 -2.68 4.10
C LEU A 54 -4.81 -1.80 4.96
N TYR A 55 -4.98 -0.54 4.57
CA TYR A 55 -5.86 0.40 5.27
C TYR A 55 -7.30 -0.11 5.29
N ASP A 56 -7.81 -0.55 4.14
CA ASP A 56 -9.16 -1.11 4.02
C ASP A 56 -9.30 -2.42 4.82
N ARG A 57 -8.34 -3.34 4.69
CA ARG A 57 -8.37 -4.61 5.44
C ARG A 57 -8.30 -4.39 6.94
N LEU A 58 -7.49 -3.46 7.43
CA LEU A 58 -7.42 -3.18 8.86
C LEU A 58 -8.75 -2.63 9.38
N ARG A 59 -9.47 -1.86 8.57
CA ARG A 59 -10.75 -1.27 8.93
C ARG A 59 -11.92 -2.25 8.89
N PHE A 60 -11.90 -3.19 7.93
CA PHE A 60 -13.07 -4.00 7.61
C PHE A 60 -12.91 -5.51 7.76
N VAL A 61 -11.68 -6.04 7.79
CA VAL A 61 -11.42 -7.49 7.64
C VAL A 61 -10.59 -8.06 8.80
N ILE A 62 -9.51 -7.40 9.17
CA ILE A 62 -8.64 -7.84 10.26
C ILE A 62 -9.34 -7.48 11.56
N ASP A 63 -9.55 -8.44 12.45
CA ASP A 63 -10.15 -8.20 13.78
C ASP A 63 -9.18 -8.37 14.94
N ASP A 64 -7.94 -8.74 14.65
CA ASP A 64 -6.88 -8.83 15.66
C ASP A 64 -6.57 -7.44 16.25
N ALA A 65 -6.81 -7.30 17.56
CA ALA A 65 -6.62 -6.04 18.27
C ALA A 65 -5.15 -5.62 18.37
N GLY A 66 -4.21 -6.57 18.44
CA GLY A 66 -2.78 -6.29 18.48
C GLY A 66 -2.31 -5.73 17.14
N VAL A 67 -2.72 -6.34 16.03
CA VAL A 67 -2.41 -5.84 14.69
C VAL A 67 -3.02 -4.46 14.45
N LYS A 68 -4.27 -4.21 14.90
CA LYS A 68 -4.89 -2.87 14.83
C LYS A 68 -4.12 -1.84 15.65
N GLN A 69 -3.69 -2.19 16.85
CA GLN A 69 -2.95 -1.29 17.74
C GLN A 69 -1.56 -0.96 17.19
N ASP A 70 -0.84 -1.96 16.68
CA ASP A 70 0.55 -1.82 16.25
C ASP A 70 0.67 -1.20 14.85
N LEU A 71 -0.22 -1.55 13.92
CA LEU A 71 -0.16 -1.08 12.53
C LEU A 71 -1.11 0.10 12.25
N GLY A 72 -2.17 0.28 13.03
CA GLY A 72 -3.21 1.27 12.76
C GLY A 72 -2.71 2.70 12.61
N PRO A 73 -2.04 3.27 13.63
CA PRO A 73 -1.52 4.63 13.55
C PRO A 73 -0.54 4.82 12.38
N GLY A 74 0.31 3.82 12.13
CA GLY A 74 1.27 3.88 11.03
C GLY A 74 0.62 3.78 9.66
N LEU A 75 -0.44 2.99 9.51
CA LEU A 75 -1.19 2.88 8.26
C LEU A 75 -2.06 4.10 7.99
N GLU A 76 -2.59 4.77 9.02
CA GLU A 76 -3.24 6.09 8.88
C GLU A 76 -2.24 7.13 8.33
N GLU A 77 -1.03 7.16 8.88
CA GLU A 77 0.04 8.03 8.38
C GLU A 77 0.44 7.67 6.94
N ALA A 78 0.60 6.37 6.62
CA ALA A 78 0.91 5.92 5.26
C ALA A 78 -0.20 6.30 4.26
N ALA A 79 -1.48 6.19 4.64
CA ALA A 79 -2.61 6.61 3.83
C ALA A 79 -2.62 8.14 3.60
N ALA A 80 -2.26 8.92 4.62
CA ALA A 80 -2.10 10.36 4.50
C ALA A 80 -0.94 10.74 3.56
N LEU A 81 0.21 10.06 3.68
CA LEU A 81 1.37 10.24 2.79
C LEU A 81 1.01 9.88 1.34
N LYS A 82 0.31 8.76 1.11
CA LYS A 82 -0.23 8.40 -0.21
C LYS A 82 -1.13 9.50 -0.78
N THR A 83 -2.07 10.00 0.01
CA THR A 83 -2.99 11.08 -0.43
C THR A 83 -2.22 12.35 -0.77
N GLY A 84 -1.23 12.71 0.05
CA GLY A 84 -0.33 13.83 -0.21
C GLY A 84 0.47 13.66 -1.50
N LEU A 85 1.00 12.46 -1.75
CA LEU A 85 1.72 12.12 -2.97
C LEU A 85 0.83 12.30 -4.21
N GLU A 86 -0.37 11.71 -4.19
CA GLU A 86 -1.33 11.82 -5.30
C GLU A 86 -1.74 13.28 -5.56
N THR A 87 -1.88 14.08 -4.49
CA THR A 87 -2.16 15.52 -4.58
C THR A 87 -0.98 16.28 -5.18
N ALA A 88 0.25 16.03 -4.72
CA ALA A 88 1.45 16.66 -5.26
C ALA A 88 1.65 16.34 -6.75
N LEU A 89 1.35 15.11 -7.17
CA LEU A 89 1.36 14.73 -8.59
C LEU A 89 0.29 15.48 -9.40
N ALA A 90 -0.92 15.62 -8.85
CA ALA A 90 -2.00 16.37 -9.49
C ALA A 90 -1.70 17.87 -9.61
N ASP A 91 -1.02 18.44 -8.61
CA ASP A 91 -0.60 19.85 -8.54
C ASP A 91 0.70 20.15 -9.30
N TRP A 92 1.30 19.15 -9.95
CA TRP A 92 2.59 19.26 -10.66
C TRP A 92 3.73 19.70 -9.73
N LYS A 93 3.89 19.03 -8.60
CA LYS A 93 4.97 19.25 -7.65
C LYS A 93 5.87 18.00 -7.55
N PRO A 94 6.70 17.73 -8.58
CA PRO A 94 7.46 16.48 -8.67
C PRO A 94 8.45 16.28 -7.51
N SER A 95 9.13 17.33 -7.05
CA SER A 95 10.07 17.22 -5.92
C SER A 95 9.37 16.95 -4.59
N GLU A 96 8.16 17.51 -4.39
CA GLU A 96 7.34 17.21 -3.22
C GLU A 96 6.82 15.77 -3.29
N ALA A 97 6.35 15.34 -4.46
CA ALA A 97 5.94 13.96 -4.69
C ALA A 97 7.07 12.97 -4.42
N GLU A 98 8.29 13.23 -4.91
CA GLU A 98 9.45 12.38 -4.65
C GLU A 98 9.78 12.29 -3.16
N SER A 99 9.75 13.42 -2.45
CA SER A 99 9.99 13.44 -1.00
C SER A 99 8.91 12.66 -0.22
N LEU A 100 7.65 12.77 -0.64
CA LEU A 100 6.53 12.03 -0.04
C LEU A 100 6.61 10.53 -0.35
N ALA A 101 7.06 10.15 -1.56
CA ALA A 101 7.28 8.76 -1.92
C ALA A 101 8.38 8.12 -1.07
N GLN A 102 9.51 8.80 -0.88
CA GLN A 102 10.59 8.31 -0.01
C GLN A 102 10.10 8.09 1.43
N ARG A 103 9.38 9.07 2.00
CA ARG A 103 8.79 8.95 3.34
C ARG A 103 7.78 7.81 3.44
N LEU A 104 6.96 7.62 2.40
CA LEU A 104 6.01 6.52 2.34
C LEU A 104 6.73 5.17 2.37
N GLU A 105 7.78 5.00 1.56
CA GLU A 105 8.57 3.77 1.55
C GLU A 105 9.27 3.52 2.90
N GLU A 106 9.87 4.54 3.50
CA GLU A 106 10.46 4.46 4.84
C GLU A 106 9.42 3.99 5.87
N LYS A 107 8.24 4.61 5.86
CA LYS A 107 7.15 4.25 6.77
C LYS A 107 6.70 2.81 6.58
N LEU A 108 6.58 2.34 5.34
CA LEU A 108 6.23 0.96 5.05
C LEU A 108 7.30 -0.03 5.56
N ARG A 109 8.60 0.31 5.43
CA ARG A 109 9.69 -0.51 6.00
C ARG A 109 9.66 -0.55 7.52
N GLU A 110 9.21 0.51 8.19
CA GLU A 110 8.99 0.50 9.64
C GLU A 110 7.84 -0.42 10.02
N LEU A 111 6.70 -0.30 9.32
CA LEU A 111 5.51 -1.12 9.56
C LEU A 111 5.76 -2.60 9.29
N GLU A 112 6.59 -2.92 8.29
CA GLU A 112 6.99 -4.30 7.97
C GLU A 112 7.66 -5.00 9.17
N LYS A 113 8.40 -4.26 10.00
CA LYS A 113 9.04 -4.82 11.21
C LYS A 113 8.02 -5.16 12.29
N LEU A 114 6.91 -4.41 12.35
CA LEU A 114 5.82 -4.59 13.30
C LEU A 114 4.79 -5.61 12.80
N ALA A 115 4.74 -5.84 11.49
CA ALA A 115 3.81 -6.78 10.89
C ALA A 115 4.09 -8.22 11.37
N PRO A 116 3.03 -9.03 11.59
CA PRO A 116 3.17 -10.41 12.04
C PRO A 116 3.85 -11.27 10.97
N GLU A 117 4.70 -12.23 11.40
CA GLU A 117 5.43 -13.12 10.48
C GLU A 117 4.52 -14.10 9.71
N ARG A 118 3.31 -14.35 10.20
CA ARG A 118 2.30 -15.16 9.52
C ARG A 118 1.03 -14.35 9.36
N PRO A 119 0.53 -14.11 8.13
CA PRO A 119 -0.83 -13.64 7.97
C PRO A 119 -1.75 -14.73 8.53
N PHE A 120 -2.60 -14.36 9.49
CA PHE A 120 -3.55 -15.28 10.08
C PHE A 120 -4.39 -15.90 8.96
N VAL A 121 -4.33 -17.23 8.84
CA VAL A 121 -5.22 -18.01 7.98
C VAL A 121 -6.62 -17.80 8.56
N VAL A 122 -7.44 -17.01 7.87
CA VAL A 122 -8.87 -16.93 8.18
C VAL A 122 -9.40 -18.34 7.92
N SER A 123 -9.85 -19.02 8.97
CA SER A 123 -10.47 -20.34 8.83
C SER A 123 -11.65 -20.22 7.86
N PRO A 124 -11.82 -21.16 6.92
CA PRO A 124 -13.00 -21.15 6.06
C PRO A 124 -14.26 -21.27 6.94
N PRO A 125 -15.37 -20.60 6.58
CA PRO A 125 -16.63 -20.83 7.28
C PRO A 125 -17.02 -22.31 7.12
N GLU A 126 -17.46 -22.92 8.22
CA GLU A 126 -18.00 -24.29 8.29
C GLU A 126 -19.15 -24.53 7.30
#